data_AF-A0A1E4AWM5-F1
#
_entry.id   AF-A0A1E4AWM5-F1
#
_cell.length_a   1.000
_cell.length_b   1.000
_cell.length_c   1.000
_cell.angle_alpha   90.00
_cell.angle_beta   90.00
_cell.angle_gamma   90.00
#
_symmetry.space_group_name_H-M   'P 1'
#
loop_
_entity.id
_entity.type
_entity.pdbx_description
1 polymer ?
#
loop_
_entity_poly.entity_id
_entity_poly.type
_entity_poly.pdbx_seq_one_letter_code
_entity_poly.pdbx_strand_id
1 'polypeptide(L)'
;MSLLPDITTPMSEAEAEAAFGTLLDGAPSEAEIGAFLIALSARGETASEIAGAARALRARLLPITAPENAIDVCGTGGDGHHTLNVSTAVSLVVAACGVPVAKHGNRAASSKAGAADTLEALGLDMDAAGRSAEKTLAEIGICFLFAKNHHPAMARIMPIRRKIGQRTIFNLMGPLSNP
;
A
#
# COMPACT_ATOMS: atom_id res chain seq x y z
N MET A 1 -3.79 27.52 12.14
CA MET A 1 -3.74 27.55 10.67
C MET A 1 -3.53 26.12 10.23
N SER A 2 -4.33 25.58 9.32
CA SER A 2 -4.19 24.17 8.87
C SER A 2 -2.79 23.94 8.32
N LEU A 3 -2.17 22.81 8.68
CA LEU A 3 -0.89 22.37 8.11
C LEU A 3 -1.05 21.68 6.75
N LEU A 4 -2.30 21.39 6.36
CA LEU A 4 -2.66 20.78 5.09
C LEU A 4 -3.25 21.83 4.14
N PRO A 5 -2.98 21.72 2.82
CA PRO A 5 -3.42 22.69 1.84
C PRO A 5 -4.94 22.72 1.69
N ASP A 6 -5.45 23.80 1.11
CA ASP A 6 -6.85 23.88 0.69
C ASP A 6 -7.13 22.86 -0.41
N ILE A 7 -8.20 22.09 -0.23
CA ILE A 7 -8.60 20.98 -1.10
C ILE A 7 -9.63 21.40 -2.15
N THR A 8 -10.07 22.67 -2.17
CA THR A 8 -11.03 23.17 -3.16
C THR A 8 -10.47 23.15 -4.58
N THR A 9 -9.16 23.28 -4.75
CA THR A 9 -8.46 23.19 -6.04
C THR A 9 -7.53 21.98 -6.10
N PRO A 10 -7.42 21.29 -7.25
CA PRO A 10 -6.43 20.23 -7.42
C PRO A 10 -5.00 20.67 -7.15
N MET A 11 -4.28 19.85 -6.39
CA MET A 11 -2.85 20.01 -6.16
C MET A 11 -2.08 19.44 -7.35
N SER A 12 -0.93 20.05 -7.64
CA SER A 12 0.10 19.42 -8.46
C SER A 12 0.69 18.19 -7.75
N GLU A 13 1.43 17.37 -8.49
CA GLU A 13 2.11 16.19 -7.93
C GLU A 13 3.07 16.56 -6.79
N ALA A 14 3.84 17.65 -6.95
CA ALA A 14 4.80 18.12 -5.94
C ALA A 14 4.10 18.65 -4.68
N GLU A 15 2.99 19.37 -4.83
CA GLU A 15 2.19 19.86 -3.69
C GLU A 15 1.55 18.69 -2.92
N ALA A 16 1.02 17.70 -3.64
CA ALA A 16 0.48 16.50 -3.02
C ALA A 16 1.57 15.70 -2.30
N GLU A 17 2.76 15.54 -2.89
CA GLU A 17 3.89 14.88 -2.22
C GLU A 17 4.28 15.59 -0.92
N ALA A 18 4.37 16.92 -0.93
CA ALA A 18 4.68 17.71 0.26
C ALA A 18 3.57 17.61 1.34
N ALA A 19 2.31 17.71 0.94
CA ALA A 19 1.16 17.62 1.84
C ALA A 19 1.06 16.24 2.49
N PHE A 20 1.15 15.16 1.70
CA PHE A 20 1.13 13.80 2.22
C PHE A 20 2.39 13.48 3.02
N GLY A 21 3.54 14.07 2.68
CA GLY A 21 4.74 13.96 3.49
C GLY A 21 4.53 14.52 4.91
N THR A 22 4.02 15.75 4.99
CA THR A 22 3.67 16.42 6.25
C THR A 22 2.66 15.59 7.07
N LEU A 23 1.64 15.05 6.41
CA LEU A 23 0.62 14.19 7.00
C LEU A 23 1.21 12.90 7.60
N LEU A 24 2.08 12.22 6.84
CA LEU A 24 2.71 10.96 7.22
C LEU A 24 3.77 11.14 8.31
N ASP A 25 4.44 12.29 8.37
CA ASP A 25 5.45 12.63 9.39
C ASP A 25 4.88 12.98 10.75
N GLY A 26 3.54 13.05 10.87
CA GLY A 26 2.91 13.23 12.17
C GLY A 26 2.49 14.66 12.51
N ALA A 27 2.70 15.63 11.61
CA ALA A 27 2.56 17.05 11.98
C ALA A 27 1.10 17.52 12.22
N PRO A 28 0.12 17.20 11.35
CA PRO A 28 -1.28 17.63 11.55
C PRO A 28 -2.00 16.74 12.57
N SER A 29 -3.02 17.27 13.26
CA SER A 29 -3.84 16.49 14.21
C SER A 29 -4.68 15.39 13.52
N GLU A 30 -5.15 14.39 14.28
CA GLU A 30 -6.04 13.34 13.74
C GLU A 30 -7.31 13.92 13.11
N ALA A 31 -7.86 14.99 13.69
CA ALA A 31 -9.06 15.65 13.20
C ALA A 31 -8.81 16.36 11.86
N GLU A 32 -7.68 17.06 11.72
CA GLU A 32 -7.28 17.70 10.46
C GLU A 32 -7.05 16.67 9.36
N ILE A 33 -6.38 15.56 9.67
CA ILE A 33 -6.17 14.46 8.71
C ILE A 33 -7.51 13.85 8.30
N GLY A 34 -8.41 13.60 9.26
CA GLY A 34 -9.74 13.07 9.00
C GLY A 34 -10.53 13.96 8.03
N ALA A 35 -10.62 15.26 8.35
CA ALA A 35 -11.32 16.25 7.53
C ALA A 35 -10.71 16.36 6.12
N PHE A 36 -9.38 16.42 6.02
CA PHE A 36 -8.67 16.50 4.73
C PHE A 36 -8.97 15.28 3.84
N LEU A 37 -8.85 14.06 4.39
CA LEU A 37 -9.08 12.84 3.61
C LEU A 37 -10.54 12.69 3.16
N ILE A 38 -11.50 13.08 4.01
CA ILE A 38 -12.93 13.07 3.67
C ILE A 38 -13.21 14.07 2.55
N ALA A 39 -12.72 15.31 2.66
CA ALA A 39 -12.96 16.35 1.69
C ALA A 39 -12.28 16.05 0.34
N LEU A 40 -11.05 15.53 0.37
CA LEU A 40 -10.33 15.05 -0.82
C LEU A 40 -11.12 13.96 -1.54
N SER A 41 -11.59 12.96 -0.81
CA SER A 41 -12.37 11.86 -1.40
C SER A 41 -13.72 12.34 -1.95
N ALA A 42 -14.38 13.29 -1.28
CA ALA A 42 -15.65 13.87 -1.74
C ALA A 42 -15.50 14.68 -3.04
N ARG A 43 -14.38 15.40 -3.20
CA ARG A 43 -14.05 16.10 -4.44
C ARG A 43 -13.65 15.14 -5.57
N GLY A 44 -13.00 14.04 -5.21
CA GLY A 44 -12.38 13.10 -6.14
C GLY A 44 -10.90 13.41 -6.33
N GLU A 45 -10.07 12.38 -6.18
CA GLU A 45 -8.63 12.49 -6.32
C GLU A 45 -8.19 12.51 -7.78
N THR A 46 -7.24 13.38 -8.12
CA THR A 46 -6.62 13.40 -9.45
C THR A 46 -5.43 12.46 -9.54
N ALA A 47 -5.02 12.10 -10.77
CA ALA A 47 -3.85 11.25 -10.99
C ALA A 47 -2.56 11.84 -10.39
N SER A 48 -2.37 13.16 -10.52
CA SER A 48 -1.20 13.87 -9.95
C SER A 48 -1.18 13.80 -8.42
N GLU A 49 -2.34 13.92 -7.76
CA GLU A 49 -2.44 13.81 -6.31
C GLU A 49 -2.17 12.39 -5.81
N ILE A 50 -2.68 11.38 -6.52
CA ILE A 50 -2.41 9.97 -6.23
C ILE A 50 -0.91 9.67 -6.39
N ALA A 51 -0.29 10.17 -7.46
CA ALA A 51 1.14 9.99 -7.71
C ALA A 51 1.99 10.66 -6.62
N GLY A 52 1.71 11.92 -6.28
CA GLY A 52 2.44 12.66 -5.24
C GLY A 52 2.28 12.01 -3.86
N ALA A 53 1.06 11.60 -3.51
CA ALA A 53 0.79 10.89 -2.27
C ALA A 53 1.51 9.53 -2.21
N ALA A 54 1.54 8.78 -3.32
CA ALA A 54 2.27 7.53 -3.42
C ALA A 54 3.79 7.74 -3.27
N ARG A 55 4.37 8.79 -3.88
CA ARG A 55 5.78 9.17 -3.67
C ARG A 55 6.08 9.48 -2.22
N ALA A 56 5.22 10.26 -1.56
CA ALA A 56 5.38 10.59 -0.14
C ALA A 56 5.37 9.34 0.75
N LEU A 57 4.52 8.35 0.42
CA LEU A 57 4.50 7.06 1.11
C LEU A 57 5.76 6.24 0.82
N ARG A 58 6.20 6.18 -0.45
CA ARG A 58 7.44 5.49 -0.86
C ARG A 58 8.70 6.11 -0.27
N ALA A 59 8.72 7.40 0.03
CA ALA A 59 9.85 8.03 0.72
C ALA A 59 9.98 7.59 2.19
N ARG A 60 8.96 6.92 2.75
CA ARG A 60 8.83 6.56 4.17
C ARG A 60 8.64 5.06 4.40
N LEU A 61 8.81 4.24 3.36
CA LEU A 61 8.79 2.79 3.51
C LEU A 61 10.16 2.26 3.91
N LEU A 62 10.18 1.02 4.39
CA LEU A 62 11.41 0.24 4.57
C LEU A 62 11.64 -0.54 3.27
N PRO A 63 12.61 -0.15 2.43
CA PRO A 63 12.76 -0.71 1.10
C PRO A 63 13.39 -2.11 1.14
N ILE A 64 13.28 -2.82 0.02
CA ILE A 64 14.08 -4.02 -0.24
C ILE A 64 14.88 -3.86 -1.54
N THR A 65 15.94 -4.65 -1.67
CA THR A 65 16.71 -4.80 -2.90
C THR A 65 16.04 -5.84 -3.79
N ALA A 66 15.73 -5.47 -5.03
CA ALA A 66 15.09 -6.34 -6.00
C ALA A 66 15.81 -6.29 -7.36
N PRO A 67 15.74 -7.36 -8.18
CA PRO A 67 16.16 -7.30 -9.58
C PRO A 67 15.40 -6.23 -10.36
N GLU A 68 16.05 -5.59 -11.35
CA GLU A 68 15.45 -4.52 -12.17
C GLU A 68 14.17 -4.97 -12.89
N ASN A 69 14.10 -6.25 -13.27
CA ASN A 69 12.95 -6.84 -13.96
C ASN A 69 11.93 -7.50 -13.01
N ALA A 70 12.01 -7.24 -11.70
CA ALA A 70 11.03 -7.75 -10.76
C ALA A 70 9.67 -7.08 -10.95
N ILE A 71 8.59 -7.88 -10.84
CA ILE A 71 7.23 -7.38 -10.99
C ILE A 71 6.43 -7.54 -9.69
N ASP A 72 5.33 -6.79 -9.59
CA ASP A 72 4.29 -7.00 -8.61
C ASP A 72 2.98 -7.41 -9.28
N VAL A 73 2.20 -8.22 -8.59
CA VAL A 73 0.82 -8.56 -8.97
C VAL A 73 -0.06 -8.27 -7.78
N CYS A 74 -0.66 -7.09 -7.77
CA CYS A 74 -1.45 -6.57 -6.66
C CYS A 74 -2.71 -5.84 -7.14
N GLY A 75 -3.54 -5.42 -6.20
CA GLY A 75 -4.77 -4.68 -6.48
C GLY A 75 -5.18 -3.85 -5.28
N THR A 76 -6.06 -2.87 -5.50
CA THR A 76 -6.54 -1.97 -4.43
C THR A 76 -7.42 -2.71 -3.41
N GLY A 77 -8.03 -3.83 -3.82
CA GLY A 77 -8.95 -4.62 -3.01
C GLY A 77 -10.27 -3.88 -2.70
N GLY A 78 -11.14 -4.57 -1.95
CA GLY A 78 -12.44 -4.03 -1.56
C GLY A 78 -13.39 -3.81 -2.74
N ASP A 79 -13.34 -4.69 -3.74
CA ASP A 79 -14.25 -4.73 -4.88
C ASP A 79 -15.62 -5.36 -4.54
N GLY A 80 -15.72 -6.01 -3.37
CA GLY A 80 -16.94 -6.66 -2.90
C GLY A 80 -17.27 -7.97 -3.61
N HIS A 81 -16.40 -8.47 -4.49
CA HIS A 81 -16.70 -9.66 -5.30
C HIS A 81 -16.39 -10.98 -4.59
N HIS A 82 -15.72 -10.94 -3.43
CA HIS A 82 -15.39 -12.13 -2.63
C HIS A 82 -14.75 -13.27 -3.45
N THR A 83 -13.91 -12.90 -4.40
CA THR A 83 -13.24 -13.82 -5.33
C THR A 83 -12.10 -14.59 -4.64
N LEU A 84 -11.57 -15.58 -5.37
CA LEU A 84 -10.31 -16.24 -4.98
C LEU A 84 -9.16 -15.23 -4.98
N ASN A 85 -8.05 -15.54 -4.30
CA ASN A 85 -6.83 -14.73 -4.31
C ASN A 85 -6.07 -14.86 -5.64
N VAL A 86 -6.69 -14.37 -6.74
CA VAL A 86 -6.21 -14.47 -8.12
C VAL A 86 -4.80 -13.91 -8.25
N SER A 87 -4.55 -12.72 -7.68
CA SER A 87 -3.23 -12.10 -7.77
C SER A 87 -2.14 -12.94 -7.07
N THR A 88 -2.47 -13.67 -6.00
CA THR A 88 -1.52 -14.58 -5.34
C THR A 88 -1.22 -15.79 -6.21
N ALA A 89 -2.25 -16.40 -6.80
CA ALA A 89 -2.05 -17.53 -7.72
C ALA A 89 -1.22 -17.12 -8.96
N VAL A 90 -1.50 -15.95 -9.54
CA VAL A 90 -0.74 -15.41 -10.68
C VAL A 90 0.72 -15.17 -10.28
N SER A 91 1.00 -14.59 -9.11
CA SER A 91 2.39 -14.41 -8.63
C SER A 91 3.17 -15.72 -8.60
N LEU A 92 2.57 -16.81 -8.10
CA LEU A 92 3.21 -18.12 -8.04
C LEU A 92 3.51 -18.69 -9.44
N VAL A 93 2.53 -18.60 -10.35
CA VAL A 93 2.70 -19.10 -11.73
C VAL A 93 3.76 -18.31 -12.49
N VAL A 94 3.74 -16.97 -12.38
CA VAL A 94 4.70 -16.11 -13.09
C VAL A 94 6.13 -16.32 -12.58
N ALA A 95 6.30 -16.48 -11.26
CA ALA A 95 7.60 -16.83 -10.68
C ALA A 95 8.10 -18.18 -11.16
N ALA A 96 7.21 -19.19 -11.25
CA ALA A 96 7.56 -20.51 -11.79
C ALA A 96 7.98 -20.46 -13.28
N CYS A 97 7.56 -19.43 -14.01
CA CYS A 97 8.02 -19.16 -15.38
C CYS A 97 9.35 -18.37 -15.45
N GLY A 98 10.00 -18.09 -14.32
CA GLY A 98 11.32 -17.46 -14.26
C GLY A 98 11.33 -15.93 -14.23
N VAL A 99 10.17 -15.29 -14.07
CA VAL A 99 10.08 -13.83 -13.89
C VAL A 99 10.13 -13.52 -12.39
N PRO A 100 11.06 -12.67 -11.88
CA PRO A 100 11.10 -12.36 -10.46
C PRO A 100 9.83 -11.65 -9.98
N VAL A 101 9.22 -12.11 -8.90
CA VAL A 101 7.99 -11.53 -8.35
C VAL A 101 8.19 -11.03 -6.92
N ALA A 102 8.13 -9.71 -6.75
CA ALA A 102 8.13 -9.04 -5.45
C ALA A 102 6.68 -8.69 -5.09
N LYS A 103 5.92 -9.64 -4.54
CA LYS A 103 4.48 -9.46 -4.32
C LYS A 103 4.22 -8.59 -3.08
N HIS A 104 3.68 -7.39 -3.26
CA HIS A 104 3.19 -6.58 -2.14
C HIS A 104 1.75 -6.98 -1.79
N GLY A 105 1.48 -7.16 -0.50
CA GLY A 105 0.15 -7.59 -0.07
C GLY A 105 -0.15 -7.33 1.39
N ASN A 106 -1.42 -7.53 1.73
CA ASN A 106 -1.95 -7.34 3.07
C ASN A 106 -2.95 -8.46 3.41
N ARG A 107 -3.40 -8.48 4.67
CA ARG A 107 -4.56 -9.27 5.09
C ARG A 107 -5.85 -8.69 4.52
N ALA A 108 -6.91 -9.50 4.50
CA ALA A 108 -8.22 -9.02 4.11
C ALA A 108 -8.66 -7.81 4.95
N ALA A 109 -9.07 -6.73 4.28
CA ALA A 109 -9.76 -5.61 4.93
C ALA A 109 -11.28 -5.82 5.00
N SER A 110 -11.86 -6.46 3.98
CA SER A 110 -13.32 -6.72 3.87
C SER A 110 -13.69 -8.04 3.19
N SER A 111 -12.73 -8.76 2.60
CA SER A 111 -12.96 -10.09 2.01
C SER A 111 -12.88 -11.20 3.07
N LYS A 112 -13.20 -12.45 2.68
CA LYS A 112 -13.07 -13.62 3.58
C LYS A 112 -11.61 -13.99 3.87
N ALA A 113 -10.70 -13.77 2.92
CA ALA A 113 -9.26 -14.01 3.05
C ALA A 113 -8.49 -13.14 2.06
N GLY A 114 -7.38 -12.56 2.51
CA GLY A 114 -6.45 -11.79 1.67
C GLY A 114 -5.25 -12.62 1.22
N ALA A 115 -4.27 -11.94 0.62
CA ALA A 115 -3.04 -12.58 0.15
C ALA A 115 -2.24 -13.19 1.30
N ALA A 116 -2.04 -12.43 2.38
CA ALA A 116 -1.32 -12.91 3.56
C ALA A 116 -2.04 -14.11 4.21
N ASP A 117 -3.37 -14.03 4.38
CA ASP A 117 -4.16 -15.11 4.98
C ASP A 117 -4.10 -16.40 4.15
N THR A 118 -4.10 -16.28 2.82
CA THR A 118 -3.98 -17.42 1.91
C THR A 118 -2.60 -18.07 1.98
N LEU A 119 -1.52 -17.26 1.96
CA LEU A 119 -0.16 -17.77 2.02
C LEU A 119 0.15 -18.42 3.37
N GLU A 120 -0.38 -17.87 4.48
CA GLU A 120 -0.30 -18.50 5.81
C GLU A 120 -1.00 -19.86 5.83
N ALA A 121 -2.20 -19.95 5.24
CA ALA A 121 -2.92 -21.22 5.14
C ALA A 121 -2.19 -22.27 4.27
N LEU A 122 -1.34 -21.83 3.34
CA LEU A 122 -0.45 -22.68 2.54
C LEU A 122 0.86 -23.05 3.27
N GLY A 123 1.07 -22.56 4.49
CA GLY A 123 2.23 -22.87 5.33
C GLY A 123 3.36 -21.86 5.26
N LEU A 124 3.18 -20.69 4.64
CA LEU A 124 4.18 -19.63 4.66
C LEU A 124 4.24 -18.98 6.05
N ASP A 125 5.39 -19.07 6.71
CA ASP A 125 5.70 -18.27 7.90
C ASP A 125 5.94 -16.81 7.48
N MET A 126 5.01 -15.91 7.84
CA MET A 126 5.06 -14.50 7.47
C MET A 126 6.26 -13.75 8.08
N ASP A 127 6.66 -14.13 9.30
CA ASP A 127 7.76 -13.49 9.98
C ASP A 127 9.09 -13.91 9.34
N ALA A 128 9.23 -15.20 9.02
CA ALA A 128 10.37 -15.70 8.26
C ALA A 128 10.42 -15.07 6.86
N ALA A 129 9.29 -15.04 6.14
CA ALA A 129 9.20 -14.45 4.81
C ALA A 129 9.63 -12.98 4.79
N GLY A 130 9.25 -12.19 5.80
CA GLY A 130 9.68 -10.81 5.94
C GLY A 130 11.20 -10.67 6.15
N ARG A 131 11.79 -11.52 7.00
CA ARG A 131 13.26 -11.49 7.26
C ARG A 131 14.08 -11.98 6.07
N SER A 132 13.55 -12.86 5.24
CA SER A 132 14.27 -13.48 4.13
C SER A 132 13.86 -12.95 2.76
N ALA A 133 13.09 -11.86 2.68
CA ALA A 133 12.44 -11.41 1.43
C ALA A 133 13.44 -11.21 0.27
N GLU A 134 14.52 -10.46 0.48
CA GLU A 134 15.56 -10.23 -0.53
C GLU A 134 16.23 -11.54 -0.96
N LYS A 135 16.54 -12.41 0.02
CA LYS A 135 17.16 -13.71 -0.23
C LYS A 135 16.26 -14.61 -1.07
N THR A 136 14.98 -14.76 -0.70
CA THR A 136 14.04 -15.61 -1.44
C THR A 136 13.74 -15.05 -2.81
N LEU A 137 13.69 -13.71 -2.96
CA LEU A 137 13.56 -13.08 -4.27
C LEU A 137 14.76 -13.42 -5.18
N ALA A 138 15.98 -13.36 -4.65
CA ALA A 138 17.19 -13.67 -5.40
C ALA A 138 17.36 -15.17 -5.71
N GLU A 139 17.06 -16.06 -4.77
CA GLU A 139 17.34 -17.50 -4.90
C GLU A 139 16.17 -18.29 -5.51
N ILE A 140 14.92 -17.90 -5.21
CA ILE A 140 13.70 -18.63 -5.60
C ILE A 140 12.97 -17.88 -6.74
N GLY A 141 13.21 -16.58 -6.91
CA GLY A 141 12.51 -15.74 -7.87
C GLY A 141 11.18 -15.19 -7.36
N ILE A 142 10.87 -15.36 -6.07
CA ILE A 142 9.65 -14.79 -5.47
C ILE A 142 9.84 -14.45 -4.00
N CYS A 143 9.23 -13.33 -3.57
CA CYS A 143 9.05 -13.00 -2.18
C CYS A 143 7.64 -12.41 -1.93
N PHE A 144 7.23 -12.42 -0.66
CA PHE A 144 6.02 -11.74 -0.20
C PHE A 144 6.39 -10.59 0.72
N LEU A 145 5.93 -9.40 0.36
CA LEU A 145 6.20 -8.15 1.07
C LEU A 145 4.93 -7.76 1.82
N PHE A 146 4.90 -8.09 3.10
CA PHE A 146 3.72 -7.80 3.93
C PHE A 146 3.70 -6.31 4.28
N ALA A 147 2.65 -5.60 3.84
CA ALA A 147 2.56 -4.14 3.97
C ALA A 147 2.82 -3.60 5.39
N LYS A 148 2.40 -4.35 6.42
CA LYS A 148 2.63 -3.98 7.84
C LYS A 148 4.12 -3.85 8.18
N ASN A 149 4.98 -4.64 7.54
CA ASN A 149 6.41 -4.67 7.82
C ASN A 149 7.18 -3.54 7.12
N HIS A 150 6.61 -2.97 6.05
CA HIS A 150 7.30 -2.01 5.20
C HIS A 150 6.77 -0.58 5.31
N HIS A 151 5.58 -0.36 5.84
CA HIS A 151 4.94 0.97 5.89
C HIS A 151 4.74 1.48 7.33
N PRO A 152 5.80 1.76 8.11
CA PRO A 152 5.67 2.15 9.52
C PRO A 152 4.85 3.44 9.71
N ALA A 153 4.96 4.39 8.79
CA ALA A 153 4.17 5.64 8.81
C ALA A 153 2.66 5.39 8.80
N MET A 154 2.20 4.26 8.25
CA MET A 154 0.78 3.90 8.22
C MET A 154 0.22 3.53 9.60
N ALA A 155 1.06 3.19 10.59
CA ALA A 155 0.59 2.81 11.93
C ALA A 155 -0.29 3.89 12.57
N ARG A 156 0.08 5.17 12.38
CA ARG A 156 -0.69 6.34 12.85
C ARG A 156 -1.93 6.62 12.01
N ILE A 157 -1.88 6.33 10.71
CA ILE A 157 -2.97 6.62 9.77
C ILE A 157 -4.09 5.57 9.86
N MET A 158 -3.76 4.32 10.18
CA MET A 158 -4.73 3.22 10.20
C MET A 158 -5.91 3.44 11.18
N PRO A 159 -5.72 3.89 12.44
CA PRO A 159 -6.82 4.25 13.32
C PRO A 159 -7.75 5.33 12.74
N ILE A 160 -7.18 6.35 12.08
CA ILE A 160 -7.95 7.45 11.47
C ILE A 160 -8.81 6.91 10.31
N ARG A 161 -8.21 6.08 9.44
CA ARG A 161 -8.95 5.42 8.35
C ARG A 161 -10.11 4.56 8.86
N ARG A 162 -9.92 3.85 9.97
CA ARG A 162 -11.01 3.07 10.60
C ARG A 162 -12.13 3.97 11.12
N LYS A 163 -11.81 5.12 11.72
CA LYS A 163 -12.81 6.10 12.17
C LYS A 163 -13.57 6.74 11.00
N ILE A 164 -12.88 7.02 9.89
CA ILE A 164 -13.50 7.57 8.66
C ILE A 164 -14.51 6.58 8.08
N GLY A 165 -14.22 5.27 8.08
CA GLY A 165 -15.19 4.23 7.71
C GLY A 165 -15.57 4.17 6.22
N GLN A 166 -14.90 4.95 5.35
CA GLN A 166 -15.11 4.97 3.91
C GLN A 166 -13.78 4.94 3.13
N ARG A 167 -13.86 4.67 1.82
CA ARG A 167 -12.69 4.70 0.92
C ARG A 167 -12.11 6.11 0.87
N THR A 168 -10.78 6.20 0.75
CA THR A 168 -10.01 7.44 0.57
C THR A 168 -8.85 7.14 -0.37
N ILE A 169 -8.09 8.16 -0.76
CA ILE A 169 -6.84 8.02 -1.52
C ILE A 169 -5.89 6.90 -1.04
N PHE A 170 -5.86 6.60 0.26
CA PHE A 170 -5.05 5.49 0.80
C PHE A 170 -5.45 4.11 0.28
N ASN A 171 -6.69 3.95 -0.21
CA ASN A 171 -7.13 2.73 -0.89
C ASN A 171 -6.55 2.60 -2.30
N LEU A 172 -6.16 3.72 -2.93
CA LEU A 172 -5.57 3.76 -4.27
C LEU A 172 -4.05 3.57 -4.23
N MET A 173 -3.40 4.02 -3.14
CA MET A 173 -1.94 4.01 -3.03
C MET A 173 -1.33 2.64 -2.73
N GLY A 174 -2.08 1.68 -2.18
CA GLY A 174 -1.52 0.37 -1.77
C GLY A 174 -0.73 -0.34 -2.89
N PRO A 175 -1.28 -0.46 -4.11
CA PRO A 175 -0.57 -0.99 -5.27
C PRO A 175 0.61 -0.15 -5.78
N LEU A 176 0.67 1.13 -5.42
CA LEU A 176 1.69 2.07 -5.88
C LEU A 176 2.90 2.16 -4.94
N SER A 177 2.83 1.50 -3.77
CA SER A 177 3.82 1.60 -2.70
C SER A 177 4.49 0.25 -2.40
N ASN A 178 4.81 -0.53 -3.42
CA ASN A 178 5.63 -1.73 -3.25
C ASN A 178 7.08 -1.33 -2.83
N PRO A 179 7.59 -1.83 -1.68
CA PRO A 179 8.87 -1.42 -1.09
C PRO A 179 10.12 -1.85 -1.84
#